data_AF-A0A955PXK1-F1
#
_entry.id   AF-A0A955PXK1-F1
#
_cell.length_a   1.000
_cell.length_b   1.000
_cell.length_c   1.000
_cell.angle_alpha   90.00
_cell.angle_beta   90.00
_cell.angle_gamma   90.00
#
_symmetry.space_group_name_H-M   'P 1'
#
loop_
_entity.id
_entity.type
_entity.pdbx_description
1 polymer ?
#
loop_
_entity_poly.entity_id
_entity_poly.type
_entity_poly.pdbx_seq_one_letter_code
_entity_poly.pdbx_strand_id
1 'polypeptide(L)'
;FPSRAIAEKSFAYRTLGLGYANLGSILMKIGIPYDSPQALAWTGAITSLMTGEAYATSAEMAKELGHFNAYPRNAEAMLRVMRNHRRAAYNASANEYEELTIPP
;
A
#
# COMPACT_ATOMS: atom_id res chain seq x y z
N PHE A 1 -0.88 25.06 4.97
CA PHE A 1 0.36 24.63 4.29
C PHE A 1 1.40 25.74 4.38
N PRO A 2 2.68 25.43 4.64
CA PRO A 2 3.73 26.44 4.89
C PRO A 2 4.20 27.19 3.63
N SER A 3 3.85 26.72 2.43
CA SER A 3 4.05 27.48 1.18
C SER A 3 2.93 27.20 0.18
N ARG A 4 2.75 28.11 -0.78
CA ARG A 4 1.77 27.97 -1.87
C ARG A 4 2.03 26.70 -2.70
N ALA A 5 3.29 26.44 -3.05
CA ALA A 5 3.68 25.27 -3.82
C ALA A 5 3.33 23.95 -3.09
N ILE A 6 3.47 23.91 -1.76
CA ILE A 6 3.07 22.73 -0.97
C ILE A 6 1.56 22.58 -0.97
N ALA A 7 0.80 23.67 -0.81
CA ALA A 7 -0.66 23.64 -0.83
C ALA A 7 -1.21 23.11 -2.16
N GLU A 8 -0.69 23.62 -3.28
CA GLU A 8 -1.10 23.21 -4.62
C GLU A 8 -0.81 21.72 -4.86
N LYS A 9 0.34 21.22 -4.42
CA LYS A 9 0.67 19.79 -4.50
C LYS A 9 -0.24 18.94 -3.63
N SER A 10 -0.43 19.30 -2.37
CA SER A 10 -1.31 18.55 -1.47
C SER A 10 -2.76 18.52 -1.96
N PHE A 11 -3.25 19.61 -2.55
CA PHE A 11 -4.58 19.65 -3.16
C PHE A 11 -4.66 18.78 -4.43
N ALA A 12 -3.66 18.84 -5.31
CA ALA A 12 -3.65 18.11 -6.58
C ALA A 12 -3.53 16.59 -6.41
N TYR A 13 -2.75 16.14 -5.41
CA TYR A 13 -2.45 14.72 -5.19
C TYR A 13 -3.24 14.09 -4.03
N ARG A 14 -3.77 14.88 -3.10
CA ARG A 14 -4.53 14.40 -1.91
C ARG A 14 -3.80 13.30 -1.13
N THR A 15 -2.47 13.41 -1.01
CA THR A 15 -1.63 12.40 -0.35
C THR A 15 -1.97 12.28 1.13
N LEU A 16 -2.03 11.05 1.63
CA LEU A 16 -2.14 10.71 3.05
C LEU A 16 -1.11 9.63 3.41
N GLY A 17 -0.80 9.48 4.69
CA GLY A 17 0.11 8.45 5.20
C GLY A 17 -0.60 7.55 6.20
N LEU A 18 -1.13 6.42 5.74
CA LEU A 18 -1.67 5.39 6.61
C LEU A 18 -0.52 4.51 7.13
N GLY A 19 -0.51 4.27 8.43
CA GLY A 19 0.43 3.36 9.07
C GLY A 19 -0.19 2.72 10.30
N TYR A 20 0.59 1.90 11.00
CA TYR A 20 0.20 1.27 12.25
C TYR A 20 1.33 1.35 13.26
N ALA A 21 0.96 1.24 14.54
CA ALA A 21 1.87 1.16 15.66
C ALA A 21 1.64 -0.16 16.42
N ASN A 22 2.44 -0.40 17.46
CA ASN A 22 2.22 -1.49 18.42
C ASN A 22 2.41 -2.92 17.90
N LEU A 23 3.10 -3.11 16.77
CA LEU A 23 3.47 -4.43 16.25
C LEU A 23 4.25 -5.25 17.29
N GLY A 24 5.21 -4.63 17.98
CA GLY A 24 5.99 -5.27 19.04
C GLY A 24 5.12 -5.85 20.16
N SER A 25 4.06 -5.14 20.58
CA SER A 25 3.15 -5.65 21.60
C SER A 25 2.32 -6.84 21.12
N ILE A 26 1.93 -6.87 19.85
CA ILE A 26 1.28 -8.06 19.26
C ILE A 26 2.23 -9.25 19.35
N LEU A 27 3.47 -9.08 18.87
CA LEU A 27 4.50 -10.13 18.87
C LEU A 27 4.80 -10.64 20.28
N MET A 28 4.98 -9.73 21.25
CA MET A 28 5.18 -10.08 22.66
C MET A 28 4.02 -10.91 23.21
N LYS A 29 2.77 -10.50 22.92
CA LYS A 29 1.58 -11.18 23.45
C LYS A 29 1.38 -12.58 22.88
N ILE A 30 1.86 -12.83 21.66
CA ILE A 30 1.81 -14.15 21.02
C ILE A 30 3.13 -14.94 21.13
N GLY A 31 4.10 -14.42 21.89
CA GLY A 31 5.37 -15.10 22.17
C GLY A 31 6.30 -15.23 20.95
N ILE A 32 6.18 -14.36 19.95
CA ILE A 32 7.03 -14.39 18.76
C ILE A 32 8.22 -13.45 18.96
N PRO A 33 9.46 -13.95 18.85
CA PRO A 33 10.66 -13.11 18.92
C PRO A 33 10.67 -12.07 17.81
N TYR A 34 11.07 -10.84 18.17
CA TYR A 34 11.34 -9.79 17.18
C TYR A 34 12.44 -10.25 16.21
N ASP A 35 12.41 -9.73 14.96
CA ASP A 35 13.37 -10.07 13.90
C ASP A 35 13.46 -11.58 13.55
N SER A 36 12.42 -12.35 13.88
CA SER A 36 12.30 -13.76 13.46
C SER A 36 11.60 -13.88 12.10
N PRO A 37 11.81 -14.98 11.35
CA PRO A 37 11.04 -15.24 10.12
C PRO A 37 9.52 -15.21 10.35
N GLN A 38 9.07 -15.64 11.53
CA GLN A 38 7.67 -15.59 11.93
C GLN A 38 7.20 -14.14 12.14
N ALA A 39 7.98 -13.29 12.82
CA ALA A 39 7.65 -11.88 12.97
C ALA A 39 7.58 -11.16 11.62
N LEU A 40 8.50 -11.46 10.69
CA LEU A 40 8.48 -10.91 9.34
C LEU A 40 7.21 -11.34 8.58
N ALA A 41 6.81 -12.61 8.69
CA ALA A 41 5.57 -13.10 8.09
C ALA A 41 4.32 -12.39 8.66
N TRP A 42 4.25 -12.20 9.99
CA TRP A 42 3.17 -11.44 10.63
C TRP A 42 3.11 -9.99 10.15
N THR A 43 4.26 -9.34 10.10
CA THR A 43 4.39 -7.95 9.65
C THR A 43 3.96 -7.81 8.19
N GLY A 44 4.44 -8.71 7.33
CA GLY A 44 4.07 -8.75 5.91
C GLY A 44 2.57 -8.97 5.72
N ALA A 45 1.98 -9.91 6.45
CA ALA A 45 0.54 -10.20 6.37
C ALA A 45 -0.32 -8.99 6.79
N ILE A 46 -0.04 -8.38 7.94
CA ILE A 46 -0.79 -7.20 8.42
C ILE A 46 -0.64 -6.05 7.44
N THR A 47 0.58 -5.77 6.98
CA THR A 47 0.85 -4.68 6.03
C THR A 47 0.14 -4.90 4.70
N SER A 48 0.15 -6.14 4.19
CA SER A 48 -0.52 -6.50 2.95
C SER A 48 -2.02 -6.28 3.03
N LEU A 49 -2.66 -6.75 4.11
CA LEU A 49 -4.10 -6.56 4.35
C LEU A 49 -4.47 -5.08 4.45
N MET A 50 -3.73 -4.32 5.26
CA MET A 50 -3.97 -2.87 5.40
C MET A 50 -3.79 -2.12 4.07
N THR A 51 -2.80 -2.51 3.27
CA THR A 51 -2.55 -1.90 1.95
C THR A 51 -3.69 -2.20 0.98
N GLY A 52 -4.15 -3.45 0.94
CA GLY A 52 -5.30 -3.85 0.13
C GLY A 52 -6.58 -3.08 0.50
N GLU A 53 -6.86 -2.97 1.80
CA GLU A 53 -8.02 -2.22 2.31
C GLU A 53 -7.92 -0.72 2.00
N ALA A 54 -6.72 -0.14 2.13
CA ALA A 54 -6.48 1.26 1.79
C ALA A 54 -6.75 1.54 0.30
N TYR A 55 -6.34 0.63 -0.59
CA TYR A 55 -6.65 0.74 -2.01
C TYR A 55 -8.15 0.63 -2.30
N ALA A 56 -8.83 -0.33 -1.67
CA ALA A 56 -10.27 -0.53 -1.83
C ALA A 56 -11.04 0.70 -1.36
N THR A 57 -10.77 1.16 -0.13
CA THR A 57 -11.36 2.39 0.43
C THR A 57 -11.09 3.60 -0.46
N SER A 58 -9.86 3.75 -0.98
CA SER A 58 -9.52 4.86 -1.86
C SER A 58 -10.31 4.83 -3.17
N ALA A 59 -10.53 3.65 -3.74
CA ALA A 59 -11.35 3.47 -4.95
C ALA A 59 -12.83 3.77 -4.69
N GLU A 60 -13.36 3.36 -3.53
CA GLU A 60 -14.73 3.69 -3.10
C GLU A 60 -14.91 5.20 -2.92
N MET A 61 -13.97 5.87 -2.25
CA MET A 61 -13.98 7.33 -2.13
C MET A 61 -13.92 8.02 -3.51
N ALA A 62 -13.09 7.52 -4.43
CA ALA A 62 -12.97 8.07 -5.76
C ALA A 62 -14.24 7.88 -6.61
N LYS A 63 -15.01 6.81 -6.37
CA LYS A 63 -16.31 6.57 -7.01
C LYS A 63 -17.32 7.66 -6.63
N GLU A 64 -17.35 8.07 -5.36
CA GLU A 64 -18.32 9.05 -4.86
C GLU A 64 -17.85 10.52 -5.06
N LEU A 65 -16.55 10.79 -4.89
CA LEU A 65 -16.00 12.16 -4.87
C LEU A 65 -15.13 12.51 -6.09
N GLY A 66 -14.90 11.55 -6.97
CA GLY A 66 -13.88 11.64 -8.02
C GLY A 66 -12.46 11.39 -7.49
N HIS A 67 -11.60 10.86 -8.36
CA HIS A 67 -10.18 10.68 -8.08
C HIS A 67 -9.47 12.03 -7.86
N PHE A 68 -8.24 12.00 -7.32
CA PHE A 68 -7.40 13.19 -7.22
C PHE A 68 -7.02 13.72 -8.62
N ASN A 69 -6.82 15.03 -8.76
CA ASN A 69 -6.68 15.69 -10.07
C ASN A 69 -5.49 15.16 -10.88
N ALA A 70 -4.39 14.80 -10.21
CA ALA A 70 -3.19 14.30 -10.87
C ALA A 70 -3.25 12.81 -11.28
N TYR A 71 -4.32 12.08 -10.95
CA TYR A 71 -4.44 10.64 -11.19
C TYR A 71 -4.15 10.21 -12.64
N PRO A 72 -4.69 10.89 -13.68
CA PRO A 72 -4.47 10.47 -15.07
C PRO A 72 -2.98 10.42 -15.48
N ARG A 73 -2.12 11.19 -14.80
CA ARG A 73 -0.67 11.20 -15.08
C ARG A 73 0.05 9.94 -14.63
N ASN A 74 -0.50 9.20 -13.66
CA ASN A 74 0.15 8.06 -13.03
C ASN A 74 -0.75 6.80 -12.96
N ALA A 75 -1.92 6.83 -13.60
CA ALA A 75 -2.92 5.77 -13.50
C ALA A 75 -2.37 4.40 -13.90
N GLU A 76 -1.69 4.33 -15.04
CA GLU A 76 -1.03 3.12 -15.56
C GLU A 76 -0.08 2.49 -14.52
N ALA A 77 0.90 3.27 -14.04
CA ALA A 77 1.89 2.79 -13.09
C ALA A 77 1.26 2.40 -11.74
N MET A 78 0.29 3.18 -11.25
CA MET A 78 -0.42 2.90 -10.01
C MET A 78 -1.18 1.57 -10.10
N LEU A 79 -1.95 1.37 -11.17
CA LEU A 79 -2.71 0.14 -11.36
C LEU A 79 -1.79 -1.07 -11.56
N ARG A 80 -0.64 -0.91 -12.21
CA ARG A 80 0.38 -1.96 -12.31
C ARG A 80 0.90 -2.40 -10.94
N VAL A 81 1.26 -1.44 -10.08
CA VAL A 81 1.70 -1.73 -8.71
C VAL A 81 0.60 -2.48 -7.93
N MET A 82 -0.65 -2.02 -8.02
CA MET A 82 -1.78 -2.69 -7.37
C MET A 82 -1.99 -4.13 -7.88
N ARG A 83 -1.87 -4.36 -9.19
CA ARG A 83 -1.95 -5.70 -9.78
C ARG A 83 -0.81 -6.61 -9.31
N ASN A 84 0.41 -6.10 -9.22
CA ASN A 84 1.55 -6.86 -8.69
C ASN A 84 1.40 -7.17 -7.19
N HIS A 85 0.90 -6.23 -6.37
CA HIS A 85 0.57 -6.51 -4.96
C HIS A 85 -0.50 -7.62 -4.85
N ARG A 86 -1.53 -7.59 -5.71
CA ARG A 86 -2.50 -8.67 -5.78
C ARG A 86 -1.82 -9.99 -6.13
N ARG A 87 -1.02 -10.05 -7.20
CA ARG A 87 -0.30 -11.26 -7.60
C ARG A 87 0.53 -11.87 -6.47
N ALA A 88 1.25 -11.02 -5.72
CA ALA A 88 2.00 -11.46 -4.55
C ALA A 88 1.10 -12.07 -3.47
N ALA A 89 -0.05 -11.45 -3.16
CA ALA A 89 -1.00 -11.98 -2.19
C ALA A 89 -1.62 -13.33 -2.60
N TYR A 90 -1.74 -13.60 -3.91
CA TYR A 90 -2.25 -14.85 -4.45
C TYR A 90 -1.15 -15.89 -4.76
N ASN A 91 0.11 -15.62 -4.40
CA ASN A 91 1.25 -16.47 -4.71
C ASN A 91 1.32 -16.83 -6.21
N ALA A 92 1.09 -15.83 -7.06
CA ALA A 92 1.12 -15.98 -8.52
C ALA A 92 2.54 -16.32 -9.00
N SER A 93 2.62 -16.92 -10.18
CA SER A 93 3.90 -17.28 -10.79
C SER A 93 4.72 -16.03 -11.15
N ALA A 94 6.05 -16.14 -11.10
CA ALA A 94 6.97 -15.03 -11.36
C ALA A 94 6.78 -14.39 -12.75
N ASN A 95 6.34 -15.16 -13.75
CA ASN A 95 6.07 -14.67 -15.11
C ASN A 95 4.77 -13.84 -15.23
N GLU A 96 3.93 -13.80 -14.20
CA GLU A 96 2.69 -13.03 -14.21
C GLU A 96 2.91 -11.57 -13.79
N TYR A 97 4.01 -11.27 -13.10
CA TYR A 97 4.32 -9.92 -12.64
C TYR A 97 4.65 -8.98 -13.80
N GLU A 98 4.16 -7.75 -13.71
CA GLU A 98 4.37 -6.73 -14.73
C GLU A 98 5.58 -5.86 -14.37
N GLU A 99 6.56 -5.78 -15.27
CA GLU A 99 7.71 -4.85 -15.20
C GLU A 99 8.48 -4.88 -13.86
N LEU A 100 8.71 -6.07 -13.31
CA LEU A 100 9.61 -6.26 -12.18
C LEU A 100 10.97 -6.79 -12.63
N THR A 101 12.05 -6.16 -12.16
CA THR A 101 13.41 -6.67 -12.32
C THR A 101 13.71 -7.81 -11.34
N ILE A 102 13.06 -7.80 -10.17
CA ILE A 102 13.22 -8.80 -9.11
C ILE A 102 11.80 -9.16 -8.62
N PRO A 103 11.32 -10.38 -8.84
CA PRO A 103 10.05 -10.84 -8.27
C PRO A 103 10.21 -11.10 -6.76
N PRO A 104 9.12 -10.99 -5.98
CA PRO A 104 9.11 -11.27 -4.55
C PRO A 104 9.31 -12.76 -4.22
#